data_AF-A0A6A8AQU8-F1
#
_entry.id   AF-A0A6A8AQU8-F1
#
_cell.length_a   1.000
_cell.length_b   1.000
_cell.length_c   1.000
_cell.angle_alpha   90.00
_cell.angle_beta   90.00
_cell.angle_gamma   90.00
#
_symmetry.space_group_name_H-M   'P 1'
#
loop_
_entity.id
_entity.type
_entity.pdbx_description
1 polymer ?
#
loop_
_entity_poly.entity_id
_entity_poly.type
_entity_poly.pdbx_seq_one_letter_code
_entity_poly.pdbx_strand_id
1 'polypeptide(L)' 'MGKISAKVFDLKGEEVSQLNLPQIFNTSSRPDVIKRAVVTIQSHRFQPQGR' A
#
# COMPACT_ATOMS: atom_id res chain seq x y z
N MET A 1 -10.26 -15.58 9.55
CA MET A 1 -9.56 -14.27 9.44
C MET A 1 -9.16 -13.84 10.84
N GLY A 2 -7.87 -13.94 11.20
CA GLY A 2 -7.40 -13.46 12.50
C GLY A 2 -7.50 -11.94 12.56
N LYS A 3 -7.93 -11.39 13.70
CA LYS A 3 -7.90 -9.94 13.93
C LYS A 3 -6.43 -9.51 14.03
N ILE A 4 -5.92 -8.86 12.98
CA ILE A 4 -4.58 -8.26 13.00
C ILE A 4 -4.74 -6.88 13.64
N SER A 5 -3.92 -6.57 14.64
CA SER A 5 -3.94 -5.30 15.36
C SER A 5 -2.58 -4.62 15.30
N ALA A 6 -2.56 -3.31 15.15
CA ALA A 6 -1.36 -2.48 15.15
C ALA A 6 -1.38 -1.49 16.32
N LYS A 7 -0.19 -1.14 16.81
CA LYS A 7 0.01 -0.14 17.85
C LYS A 7 0.00 1.26 17.25
N VAL A 8 -0.54 2.23 17.99
CA VAL A 8 -0.57 3.65 17.64
C VAL A 8 0.42 4.37 18.54
N PHE A 9 1.38 5.04 17.93
CA PHE A 9 2.44 5.77 18.62
C PHE A 9 2.16 7.27 18.64
N ASP A 10 2.55 7.96 19.71
CA ASP A 10 2.56 9.41 19.76
C ASP A 10 3.79 10.02 19.07
N LEU A 11 3.89 11.35 19.10
CA LEU A 11 5.03 12.10 18.54
C LEU A 11 6.36 11.84 19.27
N LYS A 12 6.32 11.31 20.49
CA LYS A 12 7.49 10.97 21.30
C LYS A 12 7.91 9.50 21.12
N GLY A 13 7.11 8.71 20.40
CA GLY A 13 7.32 7.29 20.16
C GLY A 13 6.72 6.38 21.23
N GLU A 14 5.94 6.91 22.15
CA GLU A 14 5.26 6.15 23.20
C GLU A 14 3.98 5.51 22.66
N GLU A 15 3.68 4.29 23.10
CA GLU A 15 2.46 3.56 22.71
C GLU A 15 1.23 4.14 23.40
N VAL A 16 0.29 4.67 22.63
CA VAL A 16 -0.93 5.32 23.16
C VAL A 16 -2.13 4.40 23.07
N SER A 17 -2.24 3.59 22.01
CA SER A 17 -3.39 2.70 21.82
C SER A 17 -3.12 1.57 20.83
N GLN A 18 -4.08 0.65 20.72
CA GLN A 18 -4.04 -0.46 19.78
C GLN A 18 -5.29 -0.44 18.90
N LEU A 19 -5.10 -0.52 17.58
CA LEU A 19 -6.15 -0.46 16.58
C LEU A 19 -6.20 -1.79 15.80
N ASN A 20 -7.41 -2.26 15.48
CA ASN A 20 -7.58 -3.36 14.55
C ASN A 20 -7.37 -2.88 13.10
N LEU A 21 -6.56 -3.61 12.33
CA LEU A 21 -6.31 -3.31 10.94
C LEU A 21 -7.56 -3.61 10.08
N PRO A 22 -7.89 -2.73 9.12
CA PRO A 22 -8.96 -2.98 8.16
C PRO A 22 -8.73 -4.22 7.29
N GLN A 23 -9.79 -4.74 6.68
CA GLN A 23 -9.75 -5.97 5.87
C GLN A 23 -8.76 -5.91 4.69
N ILE A 24 -8.44 -4.73 4.18
CA ILE A 24 -7.49 -4.54 3.06
C ILE A 24 -6.10 -5.12 3.35
N PHE A 25 -5.68 -5.17 4.62
CA PHE A 25 -4.39 -5.73 5.03
C PHE A 25 -4.34 -7.26 4.96
N ASN A 26 -5.48 -7.93 4.81
CA ASN A 26 -5.54 -9.39 4.59
C ASN A 26 -5.41 -9.77 3.11
N THR A 27 -5.43 -8.80 2.19
CA THR A 27 -5.31 -9.07 0.77
C THR A 27 -3.90 -9.58 0.44
N SER A 28 -3.83 -10.69 -0.30
CA SER A 28 -2.56 -11.28 -0.73
C SER A 28 -1.73 -10.31 -1.57
N SER A 29 -0.43 -10.20 -1.27
CA SER A 29 0.49 -9.38 -2.02
C SER A 29 0.86 -10.05 -3.36
N ARG A 30 0.56 -9.36 -4.46
CA ARG A 30 0.81 -9.83 -5.83
C ARG A 30 1.79 -8.91 -6.56
N PRO A 31 3.12 -9.10 -6.37
CA PRO A 31 4.12 -8.20 -6.96
C PRO A 31 4.09 -8.20 -8.49
N ASP A 32 3.68 -9.30 -9.11
CA ASP A 32 3.45 -9.44 -10.55
C ASP A 32 2.39 -8.45 -11.07
N VAL A 33 1.23 -8.42 -10.41
CA VAL A 33 0.11 -7.55 -10.79
C VAL A 33 0.44 -6.09 -10.50
N ILE A 34 1.02 -5.82 -9.33
CA ILE A 34 1.40 -4.47 -8.90
C ILE A 34 2.40 -3.88 -9.91
N LYS A 35 3.45 -4.61 -10.26
CA LYS A 35 4.47 -4.15 -11.22
C LYS A 35 3.86 -3.85 -12.58
N ARG A 36 3.03 -4.75 -13.12
CA ARG A 36 2.37 -4.55 -14.42
C ARG A 36 1.50 -3.30 -14.42
N ALA A 37 0.66 -3.13 -13.39
CA ALA A 37 -0.23 -1.98 -13.27
C ALA A 37 0.54 -0.67 -13.21
N VAL A 38 1.61 -0.61 -12.39
CA VAL A 38 2.43 0.60 -12.23
C VAL A 38 3.10 0.99 -13.55
N VAL A 39 3.71 0.04 -14.27
CA VAL A 39 4.40 0.31 -15.55
C VAL A 39 3.42 0.84 -16.60
N THR A 40 2.22 0.24 -16.71
CA THR A 40 1.18 0.73 -17.63
C THR A 40 0.69 2.13 -17.26
N ILE A 41 0.49 2.42 -15.97
CA ILE A 41 0.07 3.77 -15.54
C ILE A 41 1.18 4.80 -15.81
N GLN A 42 2.45 4.42 -15.66
CA GLN A 42 3.58 5.29 -15.97
C GLN A 42 3.67 5.59 -17.47
N SER A 43 3.37 4.62 -18.34
CA SER A 43 3.49 4.82 -19.78
C SER A 43 2.53 5.88 -20.32
N HIS A 44 1.38 6.08 -19.70
CA HIS A 44 0.42 7.12 -20.06
C HIS A 44 0.95 8.56 -19.84
N ARG A 45 2.05 8.73 -19.09
CA ARG A 45 2.63 10.06 -18.85
C ARG A 45 3.61 10.50 -19.94
N PHE A 46 3.98 9.60 -20.86
CA PHE A 46 4.93 9.93 -21.91
C PHE A 46 4.24 10.73 -23.01
N GLN A 47 4.80 11.90 -23.32
CA GLN A 47 4.41 12.66 -24.50
C GLN A 47 4.98 11.95 -25.74
N PRO A 48 4.15 11.56 -26.73
CA PRO A 48 4.65 10.95 -27.97
C PRO A 48 5.55 11.95 -28.69
N GLN A 49 6.77 11.52 -29.01
CA GLN A 49 7.72 12.30 -29.79
C GLN A 49 7.62 11.84 -31.25
N GLY A 50 7.31 12.76 -32.16
CA GLY A 50 7.45 12.54 -33.59
C GLY A 50 8.92 12.73 -33.98
N ARG A 51 9.49 11.78 -34.72
CA ARG A 51 10.78 11.94 -35.39
C ARG A 51 10.54 12.32 -36.84
#